data_AF-B4DIS4-F1
#
_entry.id   AF-B4DIS4-F1
#
_cell.length_a   1.000
_cell.length_b   1.000
_cell.length_c   1.000
_cell.angle_alpha   90.00
_cell.angle_beta   90.00
_cell.angle_gamma   90.00
#
_symmetry.space_group_name_H-M   'P 1'
#
loop_
_entity.id
_entity.type
_entity.pdbx_description
1 polymer ?
#
loop_
_entity_poly.entity_id
_entity_poly.type
_entity_poly.pdbx_seq_one_letter_code
_entity_poly.pdbx_strand_id
1 'polypeptide(L)'
;MLFIDGDRIDAPSVKEHLLLDLGLEAEYRIQVHPYKSILSELKALCADLSPREKVWVSDKASYAVSETIPKDHRCCMPYTPICIAKAVKNSAESEGMRRAHIKDAVALCELFNWLEKEVPKGGVTEISAADKAEEFRRQQADFVDLSFPTISSTGPNGAIIHYA
;
A
#
# COMPACT_ATOMS: atom_id res chain seq x y z
N MET A 1 15.05 -12.78 -1.49
CA MET A 1 14.02 -13.75 -1.07
C MET A 1 12.70 -13.01 -0.92
N LEU A 2 11.62 -13.56 -1.47
CA LEU A 2 10.25 -13.04 -1.37
C LEU A 2 9.40 -14.07 -0.61
N PHE A 3 8.74 -13.65 0.46
CA PHE A 3 7.91 -14.51 1.30
C PHE A 3 6.43 -14.24 1.01
N ILE A 4 5.77 -15.14 0.29
CA ILE A 4 4.39 -14.95 -0.19
C ILE A 4 3.71 -16.31 -0.40
N ASP A 5 2.42 -16.38 -0.07
CA ASP A 5 1.59 -17.55 -0.33
C ASP A 5 0.66 -17.33 -1.53
N GLY A 6 0.22 -18.46 -2.10
CA GLY A 6 -0.85 -18.58 -3.08
C GLY A 6 -0.39 -18.48 -4.54
N ASP A 7 -1.19 -19.05 -5.42
CA ASP A 7 -0.91 -19.21 -6.86
C ASP A 7 -0.93 -17.87 -7.63
N ARG A 8 -1.23 -16.76 -6.96
CA ARG A 8 -1.13 -15.41 -7.54
C ARG A 8 0.29 -15.06 -8.00
N ILE A 9 1.31 -15.66 -7.38
CA ILE A 9 2.71 -15.51 -7.82
C ILE A 9 2.95 -16.21 -9.16
N ASP A 10 2.10 -17.19 -9.49
CA ASP A 10 2.18 -17.97 -10.72
C ASP A 10 1.38 -17.39 -11.90
N ALA A 11 0.72 -16.24 -11.71
CA ALA A 11 0.06 -15.56 -12.81
C ALA A 11 1.09 -15.19 -13.90
N PRO A 12 0.83 -15.43 -15.20
CA PRO A 12 1.80 -15.16 -16.27
C PRO A 12 2.35 -13.72 -16.26
N SER A 13 1.48 -12.74 -16.00
CA SER A 13 1.88 -11.33 -15.88
C SER A 13 2.83 -11.07 -14.72
N VAL A 14 2.67 -11.80 -13.61
CA VAL A 14 3.54 -11.69 -12.42
C VAL A 14 4.87 -12.39 -12.67
N LYS A 15 4.86 -13.60 -13.25
CA LYS A 15 6.10 -14.32 -13.60
C LYS A 15 6.94 -13.55 -14.61
N GLU A 16 6.31 -12.98 -15.62
CA GLU A 16 6.98 -12.14 -16.61
C GLU A 16 7.56 -10.88 -15.96
N HIS A 17 6.76 -10.16 -15.17
CA HIS A 17 7.22 -8.93 -14.50
C HIS A 17 8.37 -9.17 -13.51
N LEU A 18 8.31 -10.26 -12.75
CA LEU A 18 9.33 -10.66 -11.77
C LEU A 18 10.45 -11.52 -12.39
N LEU A 19 10.36 -11.78 -13.70
CA LEU A 19 11.35 -12.51 -14.49
C LEU A 19 11.66 -13.92 -13.93
N LEU A 20 10.65 -14.60 -13.40
CA LEU A 20 10.82 -15.86 -12.66
C LEU A 20 11.23 -17.04 -13.54
N ASP A 21 10.86 -17.01 -14.82
CA ASP A 21 11.11 -18.10 -15.77
C ASP A 21 12.36 -17.87 -16.65
N LEU A 22 13.14 -16.81 -16.37
CA LEU A 22 14.32 -16.44 -17.16
C LEU A 22 15.64 -16.82 -16.47
N GLY A 23 16.62 -17.23 -17.27
CA GLY A 23 18.00 -17.47 -16.82
C GLY A 23 18.78 -16.18 -16.59
N LEU A 24 18.30 -15.34 -15.67
CA LEU A 24 18.94 -14.07 -15.30
C LEU A 24 20.26 -14.27 -14.56
N GLU A 25 21.02 -13.17 -14.46
CA GLU A 25 22.15 -13.06 -13.54
C GLU A 25 21.69 -13.36 -12.10
N ALA A 26 22.53 -14.07 -11.35
CA ALA A 26 22.14 -14.71 -10.10
C ALA A 26 21.67 -13.71 -9.02
N GLU A 27 22.17 -12.48 -9.05
CA GLU A 27 21.86 -11.39 -8.12
C GLU A 27 20.43 -10.85 -8.26
N TYR A 28 19.82 -10.96 -9.44
CA TYR A 28 18.43 -10.53 -9.68
C TYR A 28 17.42 -11.67 -9.51
N ARG A 29 17.89 -12.90 -9.28
CA ARG A 29 17.03 -14.07 -9.15
C ARG A 29 16.23 -14.03 -7.85
N ILE A 30 14.90 -13.91 -7.98
CA ILE A 30 13.97 -13.92 -6.86
C ILE A 30 13.70 -15.37 -6.42
N GLN A 31 14.04 -15.68 -5.16
CA GLN A 31 13.65 -16.93 -4.52
C GLN A 31 12.32 -16.72 -3.80
N VAL A 32 11.28 -17.45 -4.21
CA VAL A 32 9.94 -17.41 -3.60
C VAL A 32 9.86 -18.47 -2.50
N HIS A 33 9.50 -18.05 -1.29
CA HIS A 33 9.33 -18.91 -0.12
C HIS A 33 7.91 -18.74 0.45
N PRO A 34 7.39 -19.75 1.18
CA PRO A 34 6.12 -19.60 1.90
C PRO A 34 6.15 -18.41 2.85
N TYR A 35 5.04 -17.70 2.96
CA TYR A 35 4.91 -16.51 3.81
C TYR A 35 5.31 -16.80 5.27
N LYS A 36 4.95 -18.00 5.75
CA LYS A 36 5.21 -18.43 7.14
C LYS A 36 6.70 -18.69 7.45
N SER A 37 7.54 -18.83 6.44
CA SER A 37 8.95 -19.24 6.57
C SER A 37 9.91 -18.09 6.88
N ILE A 38 9.43 -16.84 6.96
CA ILE A 38 10.28 -15.65 7.18
C ILE A 38 11.24 -15.79 8.37
N LEU A 39 10.77 -16.30 9.51
CA LEU A 39 11.60 -16.40 10.71
C LEU A 39 12.64 -17.53 10.62
N SER A 40 12.29 -18.66 10.02
CA SER A 40 13.23 -19.80 9.89
C SER A 40 14.36 -19.46 8.92
N GLU A 41 14.03 -18.84 7.78
CA GLU A 41 15.02 -18.41 6.80
C GLU A 41 15.90 -17.28 7.34
N LEU A 42 15.31 -16.27 7.99
CA LEU A 42 16.08 -15.18 8.61
C LEU A 42 17.03 -15.71 9.70
N LYS A 43 16.58 -16.68 10.51
CA LYS A 43 17.41 -17.31 11.53
C LYS A 43 18.58 -18.07 10.91
N ALA A 44 18.35 -18.80 9.82
CA ALA A 44 19.41 -19.51 9.10
C ALA A 44 20.47 -18.54 8.57
N LEU A 45 20.04 -17.46 7.90
CA LEU A 45 20.94 -16.41 7.41
C LEU A 45 21.75 -15.76 8.54
N CYS A 46 21.11 -15.50 9.69
CA CYS A 46 21.79 -14.90 10.84
C CYS A 46 22.83 -15.83 11.48
N ALA A 47 22.70 -17.15 11.33
CA ALA A 47 23.66 -18.11 11.86
C ALA A 47 25.01 -18.08 11.12
N ASP A 48 25.01 -17.64 9.86
CA ASP A 48 26.20 -17.61 8.99
C ASP A 48 26.89 -16.23 8.96
N LEU A 49 26.42 -15.25 9.75
CA LEU A 49 26.98 -13.91 9.76
C LEU A 49 28.38 -13.85 10.39
N SER A 50 29.32 -13.24 9.67
CA SER A 50 30.63 -12.85 10.19
C SER A 50 30.53 -11.65 11.15
N PRO A 51 31.55 -11.38 12.00
CA PRO A 51 31.43 -10.41 13.10
C PRO A 51 31.11 -8.95 12.71
N ARG A 52 31.39 -8.53 11.47
CA ARG A 52 31.18 -7.14 11.03
C ARG A 52 29.97 -6.95 10.13
N GLU A 53 29.35 -8.04 9.67
CA GLU A 53 28.15 -7.94 8.85
C GLU A 53 26.99 -7.38 9.66
N LYS A 54 26.08 -6.70 8.96
CA LYS A 54 24.92 -6.05 9.56
C LYS A 54 23.68 -6.41 8.78
N VAL A 55 22.58 -6.58 9.50
CA VAL A 55 21.24 -6.78 8.94
C VAL A 55 20.42 -5.54 9.26
N TRP A 56 19.95 -4.86 8.22
CA TRP A 56 19.04 -3.73 8.38
C TRP A 56 17.63 -4.20 8.71
N VAL A 57 17.03 -3.57 9.71
CA VAL A 57 15.64 -3.79 10.10
C VAL A 57 15.01 -2.47 10.51
N SER A 58 13.75 -2.24 10.14
CA SER A 58 13.03 -1.08 10.66
C SER A 58 12.84 -1.23 12.17
N ASP A 59 13.00 -0.14 12.92
CA ASP A 59 12.64 -0.11 14.35
C ASP A 59 11.13 -0.28 14.62
N LYS A 60 10.31 -0.26 13.56
CA LYS A 60 8.88 -0.54 13.55
C LYS A 60 8.55 -2.01 13.27
N ALA A 61 9.55 -2.87 13.03
CA ALA A 61 9.33 -4.29 12.80
C ALA A 61 8.77 -4.99 14.04
N SER A 62 8.13 -6.14 13.85
CA SER A 62 7.64 -6.94 14.99
C SER A 62 8.81 -7.43 15.84
N TYR A 63 8.57 -7.60 17.14
CA TYR A 63 9.58 -8.11 18.07
C TYR A 63 10.17 -9.43 17.57
N ALA A 64 9.32 -10.37 17.09
CA ALA A 64 9.76 -11.67 16.58
C ALA A 64 10.79 -11.56 15.44
N VAL A 65 10.60 -10.64 14.49
CA VAL A 65 11.56 -10.41 13.39
C VAL A 65 12.83 -9.76 13.91
N SER A 66 12.69 -8.69 14.71
CA SER A 66 13.84 -7.97 15.22
C SER A 66 14.72 -8.86 16.10
N GLU A 67 14.12 -9.71 16.95
CA GLU A 67 14.81 -10.54 17.91
C GLU A 67 15.51 -11.75 17.28
N THR A 68 15.05 -12.16 16.09
CA THR A 68 15.74 -13.20 15.30
C THR A 68 17.14 -12.74 14.88
N ILE A 69 17.38 -11.43 14.73
CA ILE A 69 18.67 -10.87 14.33
C ILE A 69 19.52 -10.66 15.59
N PRO A 70 20.71 -11.28 15.75
CA PRO A 70 21.57 -11.06 16.91
C PRO A 70 21.87 -9.58 17.14
N LYS A 71 21.90 -9.14 18.41
CA LYS A 71 22.04 -7.71 18.76
C LYS A 71 23.29 -7.05 18.18
N ASP A 72 24.39 -7.80 18.07
CA ASP A 72 25.65 -7.33 17.47
C ASP A 72 25.50 -7.02 15.98
N HIS A 73 24.67 -7.77 15.26
CA HIS A 73 24.45 -7.61 13.81
C HIS A 73 23.23 -6.74 13.48
N ARG A 74 22.36 -6.47 14.46
CA ARG A 74 21.07 -5.78 14.28
C ARG A 74 21.25 -4.27 14.14
N CYS A 75 21.09 -3.77 12.91
CA CYS A 75 21.12 -2.35 12.62
C CYS A 75 19.69 -1.82 12.45
N CYS A 76 19.10 -1.34 13.54
CA CYS A 76 17.76 -0.76 13.56
C CYS A 76 17.76 0.65 12.96
N MET A 77 16.72 0.99 12.21
CA MET A 77 16.56 2.31 11.59
C MET A 77 15.12 2.83 11.63
N PRO A 78 14.91 4.15 11.88
CA PRO A 78 13.57 4.76 11.84
C PRO A 78 12.94 4.72 10.45
N TYR A 79 13.73 4.97 9.41
CA TYR A 79 13.31 4.94 8.01
C TYR A 79 14.26 4.08 7.20
N THR A 80 13.70 3.08 6.50
CA THR A 80 14.48 2.29 5.55
C THR A 80 14.84 3.12 4.32
N PRO A 81 15.91 2.78 3.58
CA PRO A 81 16.22 3.44 2.32
C PRO A 81 15.04 3.40 1.32
N ILE A 82 14.24 2.32 1.35
CA ILE A 82 13.01 2.21 0.57
C ILE A 82 11.99 3.29 0.98
N CYS A 83 11.83 3.55 2.28
CA CYS A 83 10.94 4.59 2.79
C CYS A 83 11.35 5.99 2.32
N ILE A 84 12.65 6.28 2.34
CA ILE A 84 13.20 7.56 1.88
C ILE A 84 13.05 7.71 0.37
N ALA A 85 13.42 6.68 -0.40
CA ALA A 85 13.34 6.71 -1.86
C ALA A 85 11.90 6.94 -2.35
N LYS A 86 10.93 6.15 -1.85
CA LYS A 86 9.51 6.29 -2.27
C LYS A 86 8.84 7.58 -1.80
N ALA A 87 9.48 8.36 -0.93
CA ALA A 87 8.94 9.65 -0.49
C ALA A 87 8.99 10.67 -1.63
N VAL A 88 10.05 10.66 -2.44
CA VAL A 88 10.26 11.54 -3.58
C VAL A 88 9.77 10.87 -4.85
N LYS A 89 8.69 11.39 -5.44
CA LYS A 89 8.08 10.79 -6.65
C LYS A 89 8.91 11.16 -7.86
N ASN A 90 9.14 10.20 -8.74
CA ASN A 90 9.65 10.50 -10.08
C ASN A 90 8.55 11.12 -10.96
N SER A 91 8.92 11.59 -12.15
CA SER A 91 7.98 12.25 -13.07
C SER A 91 6.83 11.33 -13.50
N ALA A 92 7.09 10.05 -13.76
CA ALA A 92 6.05 9.10 -14.16
C ALA A 92 5.01 8.91 -13.04
N GLU A 93 5.45 8.77 -11.79
CA GLU A 93 4.60 8.64 -10.61
C GLU A 93 3.82 9.94 -10.33
N SER A 94 4.46 11.10 -10.40
CA SER A 94 3.78 12.38 -10.17
C SER A 94 2.74 12.69 -11.24
N GLU A 95 3.02 12.35 -12.51
CA GLU A 95 2.03 12.48 -13.57
C GLU A 95 0.89 11.47 -13.42
N GLY A 96 1.16 10.27 -12.90
CA GLY A 96 0.13 9.33 -12.47
C GLY A 96 -0.80 9.93 -11.41
N MET A 97 -0.23 10.58 -10.39
CA MET A 97 -1.00 11.28 -9.36
C MET A 97 -1.86 12.40 -9.95
N ARG A 98 -1.35 13.19 -10.90
CA ARG A 98 -2.15 14.23 -11.58
C ARG A 98 -3.33 13.64 -12.32
N ARG A 99 -3.11 12.57 -13.10
CA ARG A 99 -4.21 11.88 -13.81
C ARG A 99 -5.26 11.33 -12.86
N ALA A 100 -4.83 10.75 -11.73
CA ALA A 100 -5.75 10.28 -10.69
C ALA A 100 -6.59 11.44 -10.10
N HIS A 101 -5.99 12.58 -9.79
CA HIS A 101 -6.70 13.74 -9.24
C HIS A 101 -7.64 14.39 -10.27
N ILE A 102 -7.28 14.42 -11.56
CA ILE A 102 -8.17 14.90 -12.62
C ILE A 102 -9.43 14.03 -12.68
N LYS A 103 -9.28 12.70 -12.66
CA LYS A 103 -10.41 11.76 -12.61
C LYS A 103 -11.25 11.95 -11.35
N ASP A 104 -10.61 12.11 -10.19
CA ASP A 104 -11.33 12.32 -8.91
C ASP A 104 -12.11 13.65 -8.91
N ALA A 105 -11.55 14.71 -9.50
CA ALA A 105 -12.23 15.99 -9.63
C ALA A 105 -13.49 15.90 -10.48
N VAL A 106 -13.49 15.10 -11.56
CA VAL A 106 -14.71 14.84 -12.36
C VAL A 106 -15.79 14.20 -11.49
N ALA A 107 -15.44 13.16 -10.73
CA ALA A 107 -16.37 12.49 -9.82
C ALA A 107 -16.94 13.45 -8.74
N LEU A 108 -16.11 14.33 -8.19
CA LEU A 108 -16.53 15.33 -7.22
C LEU A 108 -17.43 16.41 -7.81
N CYS A 109 -17.18 16.87 -9.04
CA CYS A 109 -18.05 17.80 -9.74
C CYS A 109 -19.46 17.21 -9.92
N GLU A 110 -19.56 15.94 -10.32
CA GLU A 110 -20.84 15.24 -10.42
C GLU A 110 -21.54 15.10 -9.06
N LEU A 111 -20.78 14.71 -8.02
CA LEU A 111 -21.30 14.60 -6.65
C LEU A 111 -21.87 15.93 -6.15
N PHE A 112 -21.15 17.03 -6.29
CA PHE A 112 -21.58 18.32 -5.76
C PHE A 112 -22.77 18.89 -6.53
N ASN A 113 -22.79 18.74 -7.85
CA ASN A 113 -23.96 19.06 -8.66
C ASN A 113 -25.19 18.19 -8.28
N TRP A 114 -24.99 16.91 -7.95
CA TRP A 114 -26.05 16.03 -7.46
C TRP A 114 -26.54 16.47 -6.07
N LEU A 115 -25.63 16.78 -5.14
CA LEU A 115 -25.99 17.25 -3.79
C LEU A 115 -26.81 18.55 -3.85
N GLU A 116 -26.40 19.53 -4.64
CA GLU A 116 -27.14 20.79 -4.80
C GLU A 116 -28.59 20.58 -5.27
N LYS A 117 -28.84 19.53 -6.06
CA LYS A 117 -30.18 19.18 -6.55
C LYS A 117 -30.99 18.33 -5.57
N GLU A 118 -30.37 17.39 -4.88
CA GLU A 118 -31.07 16.41 -4.05
C GLU A 118 -31.21 16.82 -2.58
N VAL A 119 -30.26 17.57 -2.02
CA VAL A 119 -30.32 18.03 -0.62
C VAL A 119 -31.58 18.86 -0.33
N PRO A 120 -32.00 19.83 -1.17
CA PRO A 120 -33.22 20.60 -0.92
C PRO A 120 -34.50 19.77 -0.90
N LYS A 121 -34.48 18.55 -1.45
CA LYS A 121 -35.62 17.61 -1.43
C LYS A 121 -35.74 16.86 -0.10
N GLY A 122 -34.73 16.94 0.78
CA GLY A 122 -34.77 16.41 2.14
C GLY A 122 -34.46 14.92 2.30
N GLY A 123 -34.04 14.22 1.24
CA GLY A 123 -33.78 12.77 1.26
C GLY A 123 -32.33 12.36 1.45
N VAL A 124 -31.37 13.30 1.39
CA VAL A 124 -29.94 13.00 1.45
C VAL A 124 -29.47 12.88 2.90
N THR A 125 -28.92 11.73 3.25
CA THR A 125 -28.23 11.44 4.52
C THR A 125 -26.71 11.40 4.33
N GLU A 126 -25.96 11.46 5.43
CA GLU A 126 -24.49 11.32 5.44
C GLU A 126 -24.02 10.06 4.68
N ILE A 127 -24.66 8.92 4.96
CA ILE A 127 -24.36 7.63 4.30
C ILE A 127 -24.68 7.70 2.81
N SER A 128 -25.87 8.17 2.44
CA SER A 128 -26.26 8.25 1.02
C SER A 128 -25.36 9.17 0.19
N ALA A 129 -24.81 10.23 0.80
CA ALA A 129 -23.85 11.11 0.15
C ALA A 129 -22.48 10.43 -0.02
N ALA A 130 -22.03 9.65 0.97
CA ALA A 130 -20.81 8.85 0.88
C ALA A 130 -20.93 7.76 -0.20
N ASP A 131 -22.05 7.02 -0.21
CA ASP A 131 -22.36 6.01 -1.23
C ASP A 131 -22.35 6.64 -2.64
N LYS A 132 -22.97 7.83 -2.77
CA LYS A 132 -22.99 8.55 -4.05
C LYS A 132 -21.61 9.03 -4.48
N ALA A 133 -20.76 9.44 -3.55
CA ALA A 133 -19.39 9.83 -3.83
C ALA A 133 -18.57 8.65 -4.37
N GLU A 134 -18.76 7.45 -3.82
CA GLU A 134 -18.14 6.23 -4.33
C GLU A 134 -18.71 5.84 -5.71
N GLU A 135 -20.03 5.93 -5.90
CA GLU A 135 -20.69 5.64 -7.18
C GLU A 135 -20.06 6.46 -8.32
N PHE A 136 -19.87 7.77 -8.13
CA PHE A 136 -19.25 8.62 -9.16
C PHE A 136 -17.77 8.32 -9.37
N ARG A 137 -17.03 7.91 -8.32
CA ARG A 137 -15.63 7.47 -8.45
C ARG A 137 -15.50 6.17 -9.21
N ARG A 138 -16.41 5.21 -9.00
CA ARG A 138 -16.45 3.92 -9.71
C ARG A 138 -16.65 4.06 -11.22
N GLN A 139 -17.17 5.20 -11.68
CA GLN A 139 -17.32 5.50 -13.11
C GLN A 139 -16.01 5.96 -13.76
N GLN A 140 -15.01 6.37 -12.98
CA GLN A 140 -13.73 6.82 -13.50
C GLN A 140 -12.86 5.62 -13.89
N ALA A 141 -12.18 5.72 -15.04
CA ALA A 141 -11.29 4.68 -15.53
C ALA A 141 -10.24 4.30 -14.47
N ASP A 142 -9.90 3.01 -14.39
CA ASP A 142 -8.91 2.45 -13.47
C ASP A 142 -9.19 2.70 -11.97
N PHE A 143 -10.44 3.00 -11.59
CA PHE A 143 -10.83 2.99 -10.18
C PHE A 143 -10.61 1.58 -9.61
N VAL A 144 -9.83 1.49 -8.53
CA VAL A 144 -9.56 0.23 -7.84
C VAL A 144 -10.49 0.11 -6.64
N ASP A 145 -10.37 1.05 -5.69
CA ASP A 145 -11.14 1.08 -4.46
C ASP A 145 -11.04 2.47 -3.81
N LEU A 146 -11.78 2.69 -2.74
CA LEU A 146 -11.59 3.84 -1.86
C LEU A 146 -10.25 3.74 -1.11
N SER A 147 -9.56 4.88 -0.95
CA SER A 147 -8.26 4.91 -0.24
C SER A 147 -8.40 4.91 1.28
N PHE A 148 -9.58 5.28 1.80
CA PHE A 148 -10.00 5.20 3.20
C PHE A 148 -11.54 5.30 3.28
N PRO A 149 -12.18 4.88 4.39
CA PRO A 149 -13.62 5.07 4.59
C PRO A 149 -14.01 6.55 4.50
N THR A 150 -14.99 6.88 3.63
CA THR A 150 -15.41 8.26 3.42
C THR A 150 -15.99 8.87 4.70
N ILE A 151 -15.45 10.02 5.11
CA ILE A 151 -16.03 10.83 6.18
C ILE A 151 -17.06 11.77 5.54
N SER A 152 -18.35 11.53 5.81
CA SER A 152 -19.47 12.36 5.37
C SER A 152 -20.21 12.83 6.61
N SER A 153 -20.22 14.14 6.87
CA SER A 153 -20.70 14.67 8.15
C SER A 153 -21.47 15.98 7.96
N THR A 154 -22.56 16.12 8.70
CA THR A 154 -23.37 17.35 8.75
C THR A 154 -23.63 17.79 10.19
N GLY A 155 -23.66 19.11 10.43
CA GLY A 155 -23.90 19.66 11.76
C GLY A 155 -22.88 19.18 12.81
N PRO A 156 -23.32 18.76 14.01
CA PRO A 156 -22.41 18.37 15.11
C PRO A 156 -21.48 17.21 14.80
N ASN A 157 -21.86 16.30 13.89
CA ASN A 157 -21.01 15.17 13.51
C ASN A 157 -19.70 15.64 12.87
N GLY A 158 -19.71 16.79 12.19
CA GLY A 158 -18.53 17.40 11.59
C GLY A 158 -17.48 17.88 12.61
N ALA A 159 -17.82 17.95 13.90
CA ALA A 159 -16.85 18.27 14.96
C ALA A 159 -16.05 17.04 15.44
N ILE A 160 -16.44 15.82 15.03
CA ILE A 160 -15.81 14.57 15.47
C ILE A 160 -14.80 14.13 14.41
N ILE A 161 -13.50 14.31 14.69
CA ILE A 161 -12.40 14.09 13.73
C ILE A 161 -12.37 12.67 13.16
N HIS A 162 -12.70 11.67 13.97
CA HIS A 162 -12.71 10.25 13.60
C HIS A 162 -14.14 9.68 13.57
N TYR A 163 -15.09 10.45 13.01
CA TYR A 163 -16.45 9.98 12.72
C TYR A 163 -16.44 8.99 11.55
N ALA A 164 -17.23 7.92 11.65
CA ALA A 164 -17.33 6.85 10.66
C ALA A 164 -18.75 6.27 10.64
#